data_AF-A0A963AAW8-F1
#
_entry.id   AF-A0A963AAW8-F1
#
_cell.length_a   1.000
_cell.length_b   1.000
_cell.length_c   1.000
_cell.angle_alpha   90.00
_cell.angle_beta   90.00
_cell.angle_gamma   90.00
#
_symmetry.space_group_name_H-M   'P 1'
#
loop_
_entity.id
_entity.type
_entity.pdbx_description
1 polymer ?
#
loop_
_entity_poly.entity_id
_entity_poly.type
_entity_poly.pdbx_seq_one_letter_code
_entity_poly.pdbx_strand_id
1 'polypeptide(L)'
;MKGVAPSTELRRWFGHDRKKCPEFCRRYAVELESKTDAIQFPREQGRSGTLTLIFAARDIEHNNAVALKNFLESKLTERCRE
;
A
#
# COMPACT_ATOMS: atom_id res chain seq x y z
N MET A 1 2.52 -9.47 12.64
CA MET A 1 2.28 -8.36 11.69
C MET A 1 1.84 -8.92 10.32
N LYS A 2 0.52 -9.04 10.08
CA LYS A 2 -0.08 -9.47 8.79
C LYS A 2 -1.16 -8.50 8.29
N GLY A 3 -1.30 -7.32 8.90
CA GLY A 3 -2.47 -6.45 8.69
C GLY A 3 -2.48 -5.67 7.38
N VAL A 4 -1.31 -5.48 6.76
CA VAL A 4 -1.17 -4.65 5.55
C VAL A 4 -1.21 -5.50 4.27
N ALA A 5 -1.29 -6.83 4.34
CA ALA A 5 -1.38 -7.65 3.13
C ALA A 5 -2.73 -7.41 2.41
N PRO A 6 -2.75 -7.33 1.06
CA PRO A 6 -4.00 -7.23 0.32
C PRO A 6 -4.84 -8.51 0.51
N SER A 7 -6.16 -8.38 0.44
CA SER A 7 -7.03 -9.54 0.53
C SER A 7 -6.78 -10.52 -0.61
N THR A 8 -7.00 -11.81 -0.32
CA THR A 8 -6.79 -12.91 -1.28
C THR A 8 -7.60 -12.71 -2.56
N GLU A 9 -8.80 -12.14 -2.46
CA GLU A 9 -9.66 -11.78 -3.60
C GLU A 9 -9.04 -10.69 -4.47
N LEU A 10 -8.51 -9.64 -3.86
CA LEU A 10 -7.84 -8.55 -4.56
C LEU A 10 -6.58 -9.04 -5.27
N ARG A 11 -5.82 -9.94 -4.63
CA ARG A 11 -4.64 -10.59 -5.20
C ARG A 11 -5.00 -11.45 -6.42
N ARG A 12 -6.09 -12.22 -6.35
CA ARG A 12 -6.61 -13.01 -7.48
C ARG A 12 -7.11 -12.12 -8.61
N TRP A 13 -7.79 -11.03 -8.29
CA TRP A 13 -8.34 -10.11 -9.27
C TRP A 13 -7.26 -9.33 -10.03
N PHE A 14 -6.20 -8.92 -9.32
CA PHE A 14 -5.06 -8.24 -9.91
C PHE A 14 -4.36 -9.11 -10.94
N GLY A 15 -4.09 -10.38 -10.60
CA GLY A 15 -3.57 -11.37 -11.56
C GLY A 15 -2.30 -10.93 -12.31
N HIS A 16 -1.48 -10.04 -11.73
CA HIS A 16 -0.31 -9.43 -12.37
C HIS A 16 -0.61 -8.57 -13.63
N ASP A 17 -1.84 -8.06 -13.76
CA ASP A 17 -2.22 -7.22 -14.89
C ASP A 17 -1.83 -5.75 -14.65
N ARG A 18 -0.86 -5.25 -15.41
CA ARG A 18 -0.36 -3.86 -15.32
C ARG A 18 -1.47 -2.84 -15.55
N LYS A 19 -2.48 -3.13 -16.39
CA LYS A 19 -3.60 -2.21 -16.66
C LYS A 19 -4.51 -2.05 -15.45
N LYS A 20 -4.55 -3.06 -14.58
CA LYS A 20 -5.33 -3.05 -13.35
C LYS A 20 -4.56 -2.46 -12.17
N CYS A 21 -3.28 -2.10 -12.32
CA CYS A 21 -2.48 -1.53 -11.25
C CYS A 21 -3.08 -0.24 -10.64
N PRO A 22 -3.57 0.74 -11.42
CA PRO A 22 -4.17 1.95 -10.85
C PRO A 22 -5.43 1.64 -10.03
N GLU A 23 -6.28 0.75 -10.55
CA GLU A 23 -7.51 0.36 -9.87
C GLU A 23 -7.26 -0.56 -8.67
N PHE A 24 -6.25 -1.42 -8.76
CA PHE A 24 -5.74 -2.21 -7.65
C PHE A 24 -5.26 -1.30 -6.52
N CYS A 25 -4.43 -0.29 -6.81
CA CYS A 25 -3.99 0.68 -5.82
C CYS A 25 -5.18 1.36 -5.15
N ARG A 26 -6.21 1.75 -5.92
CA ARG A 26 -7.41 2.40 -5.38
C ARG A 26 -8.23 1.47 -4.46
N ARG A 27 -8.51 0.25 -4.91
CA ARG A 27 -9.26 -0.74 -4.11
C ARG A 27 -8.47 -1.17 -2.87
N TYR A 28 -7.16 -1.34 -3.01
CA TYR A 28 -6.27 -1.66 -1.92
C TYR A 28 -6.18 -0.52 -0.90
N ALA A 29 -6.11 0.73 -1.36
CA ALA A 29 -6.17 1.91 -0.49
C ALA A 29 -7.47 1.96 0.33
N VAL A 30 -8.62 1.63 -0.26
CA VAL A 30 -9.90 1.54 0.47
C VAL A 30 -9.88 0.41 1.52
N GLU A 31 -9.33 -0.76 1.18
CA GLU A 31 -9.11 -1.84 2.15
C GLU A 31 -8.19 -1.41 3.30
N LEU A 32 -7.12 -0.67 2.99
CA LEU A 32 -6.17 -0.16 3.96
C LEU A 32 -6.80 0.91 4.86
N GLU A 33 -7.65 1.78 4.31
CA GLU A 33 -8.38 2.80 5.06
C GLU A 33 -9.41 2.18 6.01
N SER A 34 -9.98 1.01 5.68
CA SER A 34 -10.76 0.21 6.64
C SER A 34 -9.91 -0.47 7.71
N LYS A 35 -8.61 -0.69 7.43
CA LYS A 35 -7.65 -1.30 8.35
C LYS A 35 -6.76 -0.24 8.99
N THR A 36 -7.36 0.83 9.51
CA THR A 36 -6.67 1.99 10.11
C THR A 36 -5.62 1.59 11.13
N ASP A 37 -5.90 0.60 11.98
CA ASP A 37 -4.97 0.06 12.97
C ASP A 37 -3.67 -0.47 12.32
N ALA A 38 -3.79 -1.19 11.20
CA ALA A 38 -2.65 -1.77 10.49
C ALA A 38 -1.83 -0.74 9.71
N ILE A 39 -2.44 0.38 9.27
CA ILE A 39 -1.75 1.48 8.59
C ILE A 39 -1.25 2.58 9.54
N GLN A 40 -1.75 2.63 10.78
CA GLN A 40 -1.30 3.59 11.78
C GLN A 40 0.19 3.37 12.09
N PHE A 41 0.58 2.12 12.36
CA PHE A 41 1.98 1.76 12.63
C PHE A 41 2.95 2.19 11.51
N PRO A 42 2.77 1.81 10.22
CA PRO A 42 3.66 2.27 9.16
C PRO A 42 3.57 3.78 8.89
N ARG A 43 2.45 4.45 9.18
CA ARG A 43 2.39 5.93 9.14
C ARG A 43 3.25 6.57 10.23
N GLU A 44 3.18 6.07 11.46
CA GLU A 44 3.98 6.58 12.58
C GLU A 44 5.47 6.28 12.39
N GLN A 45 5.80 5.06 11.96
CA GLN A 45 7.17 4.69 11.66
C GLN A 45 7.73 5.46 10.45
N GLY A 46 6.93 5.68 9.40
CA GLY A 46 7.31 6.52 8.26
C GLY A 46 7.49 8.00 8.61
N ARG A 47 6.90 8.47 9.72
CA ARG A 47 7.17 9.80 10.29
C ARG A 47 8.46 9.84 11.09
N SER A 48 8.76 8.77 11.84
CA SER A 48 9.90 8.69 12.74
C SER A 48 11.20 8.30 12.02
N GLY A 49 11.10 7.67 10.85
CA GLY A 49 12.28 7.23 10.10
C GLY A 49 11.96 6.53 8.77
N THR A 50 12.93 5.76 8.29
CA THR A 50 12.84 5.07 7.00
C THR A 50 12.02 3.78 7.15
N LEU A 51 10.88 3.71 6.45
CA LEU A 51 10.04 2.51 6.40
C LEU A 51 10.49 1.58 5.27
N THR A 52 10.94 0.36 5.61
CA THR A 52 11.28 -0.66 4.60
C THR A 52 10.09 -1.57 4.34
N LEU A 53 9.59 -1.55 3.10
CA LEU A 53 8.45 -2.36 2.67
C LEU A 53 8.93 -3.65 2.00
N ILE A 54 8.64 -4.79 2.61
CA ILE A 54 8.97 -6.11 2.06
C ILE A 54 7.75 -6.68 1.34
N PHE A 55 7.93 -7.13 0.10
CA PHE A 55 6.89 -7.79 -0.69
C PHE A 55 7.33 -9.18 -1.14
N ALA A 56 6.38 -10.12 -1.14
CA ALA A 56 6.55 -11.47 -1.69
C ALA A 56 5.78 -11.60 -3.00
N ALA A 57 6.08 -10.71 -3.96
CA ALA A 57 5.53 -10.75 -5.31
C ALA A 57 6.66 -10.95 -6.31
N ARG A 58 6.40 -11.74 -7.34
CA ARG A 58 7.36 -12.01 -8.42
C ARG A 58 7.53 -10.80 -9.35
N ASP A 59 6.56 -9.89 -9.34
CA ASP A 59 6.62 -8.60 -10.02
C ASP A 59 7.27 -7.57 -9.09
N ILE A 60 8.33 -6.93 -9.57
CA ILE A 60 9.06 -5.88 -8.84
C ILE A 60 8.53 -4.49 -9.20
N GLU A 61 7.92 -4.31 -10.38
CA GLU A 61 7.41 -3.03 -10.85
C GLU A 61 5.96 -2.78 -10.41
N HIS A 62 5.11 -3.81 -10.40
CA HIS A 62 3.69 -3.69 -10.05
C HIS A 62 3.38 -4.62 -8.87
N ASN A 63 3.74 -4.16 -7.67
CA ASN A 63 3.53 -4.94 -6.45
C ASN A 63 2.80 -4.15 -5.36
N ASN A 64 2.37 -4.90 -4.35
CA ASN A 64 1.63 -4.37 -3.21
C ASN A 64 2.45 -3.34 -2.42
N ALA A 65 3.78 -3.48 -2.38
CA ALA A 65 4.64 -2.52 -1.69
C ALA A 65 4.73 -1.18 -2.43
N VAL A 66 4.79 -1.18 -3.76
CA VAL A 66 4.73 0.04 -4.59
C VAL A 66 3.38 0.73 -4.40
N ALA A 67 2.27 -0.03 -4.40
CA ALA A 67 0.94 0.51 -4.14
C ALA A 67 0.84 1.15 -2.74
N LEU A 68 1.35 0.47 -1.71
CA LEU A 68 1.37 0.96 -0.35
C LEU A 68 2.30 2.17 -0.18
N LYS A 69 3.48 2.16 -0.80
CA LYS A 69 4.42 3.28 -0.82
C LYS A 69 3.72 4.52 -1.38
N ASN A 70 3.09 4.39 -2.54
CA ASN A 70 2.45 5.52 -3.21
C ASN A 70 1.25 6.07 -2.40
N PHE A 71 0.51 5.19 -1.72
CA PHE A 71 -0.55 5.58 -0.79
C PHE A 71 -0.01 6.33 0.43
N LEU A 72 1.04 5.81 1.07
CA LEU A 72 1.68 6.44 2.21
C LEU A 72 2.29 7.79 1.82
N GLU A 73 2.99 7.88 0.69
CA GLU A 73 3.56 9.12 0.16
C GLU A 73 2.49 10.16 -0.15
N SER A 74 1.36 9.77 -0.76
CA SER A 74 0.23 10.69 -0.99
C SER A 74 -0.30 11.24 0.35
N LYS A 75 -0.55 10.37 1.33
CA LYS A 75 -1.04 10.74 2.67
C LYS A 75 0.00 11.49 3.53
N LEU A 76 1.29 11.43 3.17
CA LEU A 76 2.38 12.21 3.79
C LEU A 76 2.53 13.58 3.11
N THR A 77 2.36 13.64 1.79
CA THR A 77 2.52 14.82 0.94
C THR A 77 1.38 15.83 1.09
N GLU A 78 0.15 15.37 1.40
CA GLU A 78 -0.99 16.25 1.75
C GLU A 78 -0.70 17.22 2.91
N ARG A 79 0.44 17.06 3.59
CA ARG A 79 0.86 17.83 4.77
C ARG A 79 2.13 18.68 4.58
N CYS A 80 2.71 18.73 3.38
CA CYS A 80 3.80 19.66 3.05
C CYS A 80 3.30 20.82 2.17
N ARG A 81 2.10 21.31 2.50
CA ARG A 81 1.56 22.58 2.01
C ARG A 81 1.23 23.41 3.25
N GLU A 82 2.29 23.73 3.99
CA GLU A 82 2.27 24.78 5.01
C GLU A 82 2.42 26.15 4.34
#